data_AF-A0A7X3M2A5-F1
#
_entry.id   AF-A0A7X3M2A5-F1
#
_cell.length_a   1.000
_cell.length_b   1.000
_cell.length_c   1.000
_cell.angle_alpha   90.00
_cell.angle_beta   90.00
_cell.angle_gamma   90.00
#
_symmetry.space_group_name_H-M   'P 1'
#
loop_
_entity.id
_entity.type
_entity.pdbx_description
1 polymer ?
#
loop_
_entity_poly.entity_id
_entity_poly.type
_entity_poly.pdbx_seq_one_letter_code
_entity_poly.pdbx_strand_id
1 'polypeptide(L)' 'MAMEQDVAPPKDISEEEALGRVVGEILSAGKTLSRKTLCFELLKKLDEAEESSVKRHYSNIFKKLLSC' A
#
# COMPACT_ATOMS: atom_id res chain seq x y z
N MET A 1 6.47 8.19 40.90
CA MET A 1 5.13 8.00 40.30
C MET A 1 5.36 7.29 38.98
N ALA A 2 5.15 5.97 38.97
CA ALA A 2 5.24 5.16 37.77
C ALA A 2 3.95 5.36 36.97
N MET A 3 4.10 5.67 35.68
CA MET A 3 3.15 5.28 34.65
C MET A 3 3.98 4.89 33.44
N GLU A 4 4.35 3.61 33.42
CA GLU A 4 4.66 2.88 32.19
C GLU A 4 3.32 2.63 31.49
N GLN A 5 3.16 3.17 30.28
CA GLN A 5 2.25 2.64 29.29
C GLN A 5 3.00 2.51 27.97
N ASP A 6 3.40 1.26 27.74
CA ASP A 6 3.52 0.57 26.46
C ASP A 6 2.89 1.33 25.28
N VAL A 7 3.72 1.82 24.35
CA VAL A 7 3.28 2.09 22.99
C VAL A 7 4.21 1.30 22.06
N ALA A 8 3.72 0.17 21.56
CA ALA A 8 4.38 -0.59 20.50
C ALA A 8 4.80 0.36 19.34
N PRO A 9 5.96 0.16 18.67
CA PRO A 9 6.33 1.03 17.56
C PRO A 9 5.64 0.58 16.24
N PRO A 10 5.93 1.21 15.09
CA PRO A 10 5.23 2.24 14.28
C PRO A 10 4.46 1.66 13.04
N LYS A 11 3.67 2.42 12.23
CA LYS A 11 3.34 1.98 10.82
C LYS A 11 2.61 2.89 9.80
N ASP A 12 2.68 4.23 9.86
CA ASP A 12 2.33 5.01 8.65
C ASP A 12 3.47 4.93 7.63
N ILE A 13 3.32 4.08 6.60
CA ILE A 13 4.28 3.96 5.50
C ILE A 13 4.01 5.06 4.45
N SER A 14 5.05 5.62 3.83
CA SER A 14 4.88 6.60 2.74
C SER A 14 4.18 5.99 1.52
N GLU A 15 3.67 6.84 0.61
CA GLU A 15 3.15 6.39 -0.69
C GLU A 15 4.20 5.64 -1.51
N GLU A 16 5.46 6.08 -1.51
CA GLU A 16 6.54 5.37 -2.21
C GLU A 16 6.81 3.99 -1.60
N GLU A 17 6.75 3.87 -0.28
CA GLU A 17 6.94 2.59 0.42
C GLU A 17 5.76 1.64 0.19
N ALA A 18 4.54 2.17 0.20
CA ALA A 18 3.33 1.42 -0.14
C ALA A 18 3.37 0.93 -1.60
N LEU A 19 3.80 1.78 -2.52
CA LEU A 19 4.02 1.41 -3.92
C LEU A 19 5.10 0.34 -4.05
N GLY A 20 6.23 0.52 -3.36
CA GLY A 20 7.35 -0.43 -3.35
C GLY A 20 6.93 -1.82 -2.89
N ARG A 21 6.05 -1.91 -1.88
CA ARG A 21 5.46 -3.18 -1.43
C ARG A 21 4.66 -3.86 -2.51
N VAL A 22 3.75 -3.15 -3.18
CA VAL A 22 2.93 -3.73 -4.27
C VAL A 22 3.80 -4.17 -5.44
N VAL A 23 4.79 -3.36 -5.82
CA VAL A 23 5.77 -3.72 -6.86
C VAL A 23 6.56 -4.97 -6.46
N GLY A 24 7.03 -5.03 -5.21
CA GLY A 24 7.73 -6.18 -4.65
C GLY A 24 6.87 -7.44 -4.70
N GLU A 25 5.61 -7.37 -4.25
CA GLU A 25 4.66 -8.49 -4.32
C GLU A 25 4.45 -8.99 -5.75
N ILE A 26 4.31 -8.09 -6.73
CA ILE A 26 4.17 -8.43 -8.15
C ILE A 26 5.40 -9.19 -8.65
N LEU A 27 6.60 -8.64 -8.41
CA LEU A 27 7.86 -9.20 -8.90
C LEU A 27 8.20 -10.53 -8.21
N SER A 28 8.00 -10.62 -6.89
CA SER A 28 8.21 -11.85 -6.13
C SER A 28 7.23 -12.96 -6.52
N ALA A 29 6.03 -12.60 -6.99
CA ALA A 29 5.09 -13.55 -7.58
C ALA A 29 5.42 -13.96 -9.02
N GLY A 30 6.53 -13.47 -9.59
CA GLY A 30 6.93 -13.72 -10.98
C GLY A 30 5.99 -13.10 -12.01
N LYS A 31 5.13 -12.14 -11.61
CA LYS A 31 4.20 -11.47 -12.51
C LYS A 31 4.90 -10.33 -13.23
N THR A 32 4.49 -10.06 -14.46
CA THR A 32 4.96 -8.88 -15.21
C THR A 32 4.52 -7.59 -14.51
N LEU A 33 5.49 -6.74 -14.16
CA LEU A 33 5.21 -5.38 -13.70
C LEU A 33 4.74 -4.53 -14.88
N SER A 34 3.44 -4.26 -14.92
CA SER A 34 2.80 -3.42 -15.93
C SER A 34 1.78 -2.52 -15.25
N ARG A 35 1.38 -1.42 -15.91
CA ARG A 35 0.27 -0.58 -15.41
C ARG A 35 -0.99 -1.40 -15.14
N LYS A 36 -1.31 -2.37 -16.01
CA LYS A 36 -2.47 -3.27 -15.84
C LYS A 36 -2.34 -4.12 -14.57
N THR A 37 -1.21 -4.79 -14.38
CA THR A 37 -0.97 -5.64 -13.20
C THR A 37 -0.98 -4.80 -11.93
N LEU A 38 -0.33 -3.64 -11.95
CA LEU A 38 -0.25 -2.72 -10.82
C LEU A 38 -1.62 -2.18 -10.42
N CYS A 39 -2.43 -1.73 -11.37
CA CYS A 39 -3.81 -1.29 -11.13
C CYS A 39 -4.67 -2.42 -10.55
N PHE A 40 -4.53 -3.65 -11.05
CA PHE A 40 -5.28 -4.80 -10.56
C PHE A 40 -4.94 -5.13 -9.09
N GLU A 41 -3.65 -5.21 -8.75
CA GLU A 41 -3.24 -5.48 -7.36
C GLU A 41 -3.64 -4.33 -6.42
N LEU A 42 -3.55 -3.07 -6.86
CA LEU A 42 -4.01 -1.92 -6.07
C LEU A 42 -5.52 -1.98 -5.80
N LEU A 43 -6.34 -2.33 -6.79
CA LEU A 43 -7.78 -2.52 -6.61
C LEU A 43 -8.07 -3.62 -5.59
N LYS A 44 -7.39 -4.77 -5.71
CA LYS A 44 -7.51 -5.86 -4.74
C LYS A 44 -7.20 -5.39 -3.31
N LYS A 45 -6.11 -4.65 -3.09
CA LYS A 45 -5.78 -4.10 -1.77
C LYS A 45 -6.83 -3.09 -1.27
N LEU A 46 -7.41 -2.30 -2.16
CA LEU A 46 -8.47 -1.34 -1.82
C LEU A 46 -9.77 -2.03 -1.41
N ASP A 47 -10.08 -3.16 -2.02
CA ASP A 47 -11.24 -4.00 -1.68
C ASP A 47 -11.03 -4.73 -0.34
N GLU A 48 -9.80 -5.16 -0.04
CA GLU A 48 -9.44 -5.91 1.18
C GLU A 48 -9.22 -5.01 2.41
N ALA A 49 -8.84 -3.74 2.23
CA ALA A 49 -8.52 -2.86 3.35
C ALA A 49 -9.80 -2.30 4.01
N GLU A 50 -10.03 -2.61 5.29
CA GLU A 50 -11.25 -2.17 6.00
C GLU A 50 -11.25 -0.65 6.25
N GLU A 51 -10.27 -0.09 6.97
CA GLU A 51 -9.97 1.36 6.94
C GLU A 51 -8.62 1.63 7.59
N SER A 52 -7.63 2.03 6.80
CA SER A 52 -6.30 2.39 7.28
C SER A 52 -5.72 3.52 6.43
N SER A 53 -4.80 4.29 6.98
CA SER A 53 -4.02 5.30 6.25
C SER A 53 -3.37 4.74 4.97
N VAL A 54 -3.00 3.45 4.99
CA VAL A 54 -2.50 2.71 3.83
C VAL A 54 -3.51 2.64 2.68
N LYS A 55 -4.81 2.51 2.96
CA LYS A 55 -5.88 2.53 1.93
C LYS A 55 -5.90 3.86 1.18
N ARG A 56 -5.62 4.98 1.87
CA ARG A 56 -5.50 6.31 1.25
C ARG A 56 -4.29 6.36 0.32
N HIS A 57 -3.14 5.82 0.72
CA HIS A 57 -1.96 5.73 -0.13
C HIS A 57 -2.24 4.93 -1.40
N TYR A 58 -2.85 3.73 -1.28
CA TYR A 58 -3.23 2.93 -2.46
C TYR A 58 -4.21 3.67 -3.38
N SER A 59 -5.19 4.41 -2.83
CA SER A 59 -6.13 5.20 -3.61
C SER A 59 -5.44 6.32 -4.39
N ASN A 60 -4.50 7.03 -3.76
CA ASN A 60 -3.75 8.11 -4.41
C ASN A 60 -2.83 7.58 -5.51
N ILE A 61 -2.13 6.48 -5.26
CA ILE A 61 -1.30 5.80 -6.27
C ILE A 61 -2.17 5.39 -7.46
N PHE A 62 -3.33 4.78 -7.20
CA PHE A 62 -4.26 4.36 -8.24
C PHE A 62 -4.74 5.54 -9.10
N LYS A 63 -5.10 6.67 -8.48
CA LYS A 63 -5.46 7.90 -9.21
C LYS A 63 -4.31 8.41 -10.09
N LYS A 64 -3.08 8.43 -9.57
CA LYS A 64 -1.88 8.85 -10.33
C LYS A 64 -1.65 7.96 -11.57
N LEU A 65 -1.96 6.67 -11.50
CA LEU A 65 -1.81 5.74 -12.63
C LEU A 65 -2.88 5.93 -13.72
N LEU A 66 -4.04 6.49 -13.38
CA LEU A 66 -5.17 6.72 -14.30
C LEU A 66 -5.18 8.11 -14.92
N SER A 67 -4.46 9.08 -14.35
CA SER A 67 -4.41 10.46 -14.84
C SER A 67 -3.47 10.68 -16.03
N CYS A 68 -3.03 9.62 -16.71
CA CYS A 68 -2.00 9.65 -17.75
C CYS A 68 -2.49 9.08 -19.09
#